data_AF-A0A1G1MFF0-F1
#
_entry.id   AF-A0A1G1MFF0-F1
#
_cell.length_a   1.000
_cell.length_b   1.000
_cell.length_c   1.000
_cell.angle_alpha   90.00
_cell.angle_beta   90.00
_cell.angle_gamma   90.00
#
_symmetry.space_group_name_H-M   'P 1'
#
loop_
_entity.id
_entity.type
_entity.pdbx_description
1 polymer ?
#
loop_
_entity_poly.entity_id
_entity_poly.type
_entity_poly.pdbx_seq_one_letter_code
_entity_poly.pdbx_strand_id
1 'polypeptide(L)'
;MSNKLEKCGICGCIVHRRGHYAEPTIEGRSHATRHHYVAERFFGRSKNRKNTQREGVFKKCPWNQEKQSTVFCYECHEELIHNPVFLPEDIKLFAELVESRNLNEHGKRKGKEKIAGRIQLLHEIIATGLKSLKKE
;
A
#
# COMPACT_ATOMS: atom_id res chain seq x y z
N MET A 1 -12.48 -25.66 19.93
CA MET A 1 -12.00 -24.31 19.59
C MET A 1 -12.71 -23.89 18.31
N SER A 2 -13.47 -22.78 18.33
CA SER A 2 -14.14 -22.30 17.11
C SER A 2 -13.06 -21.96 16.07
N ASN A 3 -13.00 -22.72 14.98
CA ASN A 3 -12.19 -22.39 13.80
C ASN A 3 -12.80 -21.12 13.19
N LYS A 4 -12.40 -19.95 13.71
CA LYS A 4 -12.87 -18.68 13.18
C LYS A 4 -12.31 -18.56 11.76
N LEU A 5 -13.19 -18.68 10.78
CA LEU A 5 -12.84 -18.54 9.37
C LEU A 5 -12.19 -17.15 9.18
N GLU A 6 -10.96 -17.14 8.68
CA GLU A 6 -10.24 -15.91 8.33
C GLU A 6 -10.93 -15.29 7.11
N LYS A 7 -11.11 -13.97 7.11
CA LYS A 7 -11.80 -13.23 6.05
C LYS A 7 -10.90 -12.18 5.44
N CYS A 8 -11.08 -11.90 4.15
CA CYS A 8 -10.44 -10.78 3.46
C CYS A 8 -10.87 -9.45 4.10
N GLY A 9 -9.90 -8.57 4.37
CA GLY A 9 -10.14 -7.24 4.94
C GLY A 9 -10.79 -6.21 4.01
N ILE A 10 -10.99 -6.53 2.72
CA ILE A 10 -11.69 -5.67 1.74
C ILE A 10 -13.06 -6.26 1.41
N CYS A 11 -13.09 -7.39 0.69
CA CYS A 11 -14.36 -7.93 0.18
C CYS A 11 -15.09 -8.85 1.17
N GLY A 12 -14.47 -9.22 2.29
CA GLY A 12 -15.08 -10.06 3.33
C GLY A 12 -15.21 -11.54 2.99
N CYS A 13 -14.72 -12.00 1.83
CA CYS A 13 -14.73 -13.42 1.46
C CYS A 13 -13.92 -14.25 2.46
N ILE A 14 -14.27 -15.54 2.59
CA ILE A 14 -13.46 -16.50 3.35
C ILE A 14 -12.15 -16.71 2.60
N VAL A 15 -11.04 -16.75 3.32
CA VAL A 15 -9.71 -17.02 2.76
C VAL A 15 -9.11 -18.29 3.35
N HIS A 16 -8.17 -18.90 2.61
CA HIS A 16 -7.46 -20.09 3.05
C HIS A 16 -5.96 -19.97 2.75
N ARG A 17 -5.14 -20.70 3.52
CA ARG A 17 -3.67 -20.63 3.44
C ARG A 17 -3.03 -21.83 2.74
N ARG A 18 -3.84 -22.78 2.30
CA ARG A 18 -3.43 -24.04 1.67
C ARG A 18 -4.12 -24.18 0.32
N GLY A 19 -3.55 -24.96 -0.58
CA GLY A 19 -4.07 -25.13 -1.94
C GLY A 19 -3.39 -24.20 -2.93
N HIS A 20 -4.08 -23.93 -4.02
CA HIS A 20 -3.57 -23.18 -5.16
C HIS A 20 -3.44 -21.68 -4.85
N TYR A 21 -2.40 -21.03 -5.36
CA TYR A 21 -2.13 -19.60 -5.21
C TYR A 21 -2.17 -18.94 -6.58
N ALA A 22 -2.92 -17.84 -6.71
CA ALA A 22 -3.01 -17.03 -7.92
C ALA A 22 -3.55 -17.75 -9.17
N GLU A 23 -4.08 -18.96 -9.03
CA GLU A 23 -4.74 -19.67 -10.12
C GLU A 23 -6.13 -19.08 -10.40
N PRO A 24 -6.64 -19.18 -11.65
CA PRO A 24 -7.98 -18.69 -12.03
C PRO A 24 -9.11 -19.60 -11.50
N THR A 25 -8.92 -20.20 -10.33
CA THR A 25 -9.90 -21.01 -9.60
C THR A 25 -10.41 -20.22 -8.39
N ILE A 26 -11.54 -20.63 -7.82
CA ILE A 26 -12.06 -20.00 -6.58
C ILE A 26 -10.98 -20.05 -5.49
N GLU A 27 -10.36 -21.21 -5.31
CA GLU A 27 -9.30 -21.41 -4.31
C GLU A 27 -8.07 -20.53 -4.60
N GLY A 28 -7.58 -20.50 -5.84
CA GLY A 28 -6.46 -19.63 -6.22
C GLY A 28 -6.73 -18.15 -5.93
N ARG A 29 -7.93 -17.68 -6.23
CA ARG A 29 -8.40 -16.30 -6.04
C ARG A 29 -8.67 -15.96 -4.57
N SER A 30 -9.07 -16.93 -3.74
CA SER A 30 -9.31 -16.75 -2.30
C SER A 30 -8.12 -17.09 -1.40
N HIS A 31 -6.93 -17.31 -1.98
CA HIS A 31 -5.74 -17.57 -1.18
C HIS A 31 -5.38 -16.38 -0.27
N ALA A 32 -5.15 -16.65 1.01
CA ALA A 32 -4.86 -15.67 2.04
C ALA A 32 -3.45 -15.08 1.86
N THR A 33 -3.37 -13.77 1.64
CA THR A 33 -2.11 -13.03 1.57
C THR A 33 -2.05 -11.99 2.68
N ARG A 34 -0.89 -11.87 3.33
CA ARG A 34 -0.67 -10.85 4.37
C ARG A 34 0.00 -9.63 3.76
N HIS A 35 -0.59 -8.46 3.98
CA HIS A 35 -0.08 -7.19 3.50
C HIS A 35 0.10 -6.18 4.65
N HIS A 36 1.22 -5.47 4.66
CA HIS A 36 1.48 -4.41 5.65
C HIS A 36 0.78 -3.12 5.23
N TYR A 37 0.07 -2.46 6.16
CA TYR A 37 -0.58 -1.17 5.86
C TYR A 37 0.42 -0.11 5.39
N VAL A 38 1.65 -0.15 5.92
CA VAL A 38 2.76 0.70 5.49
C VAL A 38 3.94 -0.19 5.13
N ALA A 39 4.44 -0.05 3.91
CA ALA A 39 5.50 -0.91 3.39
C ALA A 39 6.77 -0.82 4.25
N GLU A 40 7.28 -1.99 4.69
CA GLU A 40 8.48 -2.06 5.56
C GLU A 40 9.73 -1.43 4.92
N ARG A 41 9.80 -1.41 3.58
CA ARG A 41 10.87 -0.77 2.81
C ARG A 41 10.99 0.72 3.07
N PHE A 42 9.90 1.39 3.49
CA PHE A 42 9.96 2.80 3.87
C PHE A 42 10.79 3.03 5.13
N PHE A 43 11.08 1.99 5.91
CA PHE A 43 11.91 2.04 7.11
C PHE A 43 13.25 1.31 6.92
N GLY A 44 13.66 1.09 5.66
CA GLY A 44 14.95 0.47 5.35
C GLY A 44 15.01 -1.05 5.56
N ARG A 45 13.86 -1.69 5.82
CA ARG A 45 13.76 -3.14 6.04
C ARG A 45 13.30 -3.87 4.78
N SER A 46 13.89 -5.02 4.50
CA SER A 46 13.46 -5.90 3.40
C SER A 46 13.65 -7.37 3.78
N LYS A 47 12.62 -8.19 3.55
CA LYS A 47 12.71 -9.65 3.70
C LYS A 47 13.61 -10.29 2.64
N ASN A 48 13.67 -9.71 1.44
CA ASN A 48 14.42 -10.25 0.31
C ASN A 48 15.93 -9.93 0.36
N ARG A 49 16.34 -9.02 1.26
CA ARG A 49 17.74 -8.65 1.49
C ARG A 49 17.99 -8.56 2.98
N LYS A 50 17.96 -9.72 3.64
CA LYS A 50 18.29 -9.84 5.07
C LYS A 50 19.67 -9.22 5.30
N ASN A 51 19.83 -8.46 6.38
CA ASN A 51 21.07 -7.81 6.82
C ASN A 51 21.57 -6.60 5.99
N THR A 52 20.80 -6.09 5.02
CA THR A 52 21.09 -4.79 4.39
C THR A 52 20.11 -3.73 4.90
N GLN A 53 20.45 -3.04 5.99
CA GLN A 53 19.67 -1.88 6.42
C GLN A 53 20.06 -0.68 5.56
N ARG A 54 19.13 -0.22 4.73
CA ARG A 54 19.30 1.03 3.95
C ARG A 54 18.66 2.18 4.70
N GLU A 55 19.05 3.40 4.37
CA GLU A 55 18.34 4.57 4.86
C GLU A 55 16.86 4.49 4.47
N GLY A 56 15.97 4.55 5.47
CA GLY A 56 14.52 4.57 5.25
C GLY A 56 14.06 5.88 4.62
N VAL A 57 12.90 5.85 3.99
CA VAL A 57 12.18 7.08 3.58
C VAL A 57 11.66 7.82 4.81
N PHE A 58 11.20 7.08 5.83
CA PHE A 58 10.71 7.64 7.09
C PHE A 58 11.60 7.20 8.25
N LYS A 59 11.91 8.16 9.14
CA LYS A 59 12.53 7.87 10.45
C LYS A 59 11.48 7.33 11.46
N LYS A 60 10.26 7.86 11.38
CA LYS A 60 9.10 7.45 12.17
C LYS A 60 7.88 7.36 11.25
N CYS A 61 7.05 6.33 11.43
CA CYS A 61 5.84 6.16 10.64
C CYS A 61 4.84 7.31 10.91
N PRO A 62 4.45 8.11 9.91
CA PRO A 62 3.55 9.23 10.11
C PRO A 62 2.12 8.79 10.49
N TRP A 63 1.76 7.53 10.21
CA TRP A 63 0.42 6.98 10.48
C TRP A 63 0.35 6.09 11.73
N ASN A 64 1.47 5.86 12.43
CA ASN A 64 1.55 4.89 13.53
C ASN A 64 1.11 3.44 13.15
N GLN A 65 1.19 3.09 11.87
CA GLN A 65 0.79 1.78 11.32
C GLN A 65 2.00 0.89 10.93
N GLU A 66 3.18 1.21 11.46
CA GLU A 66 4.39 0.42 11.18
C GLU A 66 4.24 -1.02 11.72
N LYS A 67 4.68 -2.03 10.94
CA LYS A 67 4.57 -3.46 11.25
C LYS A 67 3.13 -3.99 11.38
N GLN A 68 2.13 -3.12 11.30
CA GLN A 68 0.73 -3.53 11.27
C GLN A 68 0.39 -4.09 9.89
N SER A 69 -0.42 -5.15 9.88
CA SER A 69 -0.78 -5.86 8.66
C SER A 69 -2.19 -6.42 8.77
N THR A 70 -2.78 -6.73 7.63
CA THR A 70 -4.06 -7.43 7.52
C THR A 70 -3.96 -8.54 6.48
N VAL A 71 -5.02 -9.33 6.37
CA VAL A 71 -5.13 -10.42 5.41
C VAL A 71 -6.15 -10.07 4.33
N PHE A 72 -5.78 -10.35 3.10
CA PHE A 72 -6.62 -10.19 1.92
C PHE A 72 -6.73 -11.54 1.18
N CYS A 73 -7.75 -11.69 0.34
CA CYS A 73 -7.68 -12.68 -0.73
C CYS A 73 -6.66 -12.22 -1.77
N TYR A 74 -6.25 -13.14 -2.64
CA TYR A 74 -5.29 -12.84 -3.70
C TYR A 74 -5.76 -11.67 -4.58
N GLU A 75 -7.02 -11.67 -5.01
CA GLU A 75 -7.54 -10.61 -5.90
C GLU A 75 -7.51 -9.22 -5.29
N CYS A 76 -8.02 -9.04 -4.07
CA CYS A 76 -8.00 -7.72 -3.41
C CYS A 76 -6.56 -7.30 -3.05
N HIS A 77 -5.65 -8.25 -2.87
CA HIS A 77 -4.24 -7.94 -2.67
C HIS A 77 -3.59 -7.41 -3.95
N GLU A 78 -3.87 -8.03 -5.10
CA GLU A 78 -3.46 -7.52 -6.41
C GLU A 78 -4.09 -6.16 -6.71
N GLU A 79 -5.37 -5.97 -6.37
CA GLU A 79 -6.07 -4.70 -6.54
C GLU A 79 -5.35 -3.53 -5.85
N LEU A 80 -4.92 -3.73 -4.60
CA LEU A 80 -4.21 -2.72 -3.82
C LEU A 80 -2.81 -2.38 -4.35
N ILE A 81 -2.12 -3.34 -4.98
CA ILE A 81 -0.69 -3.18 -5.32
C ILE A 81 -0.48 -2.87 -6.80
N HIS A 82 -1.26 -3.52 -7.66
CA HIS A 82 -1.02 -3.59 -9.09
C HIS A 82 -2.09 -2.88 -9.91
N ASN A 83 -3.32 -2.76 -9.38
CA ASN A 83 -4.44 -2.19 -10.12
C ASN A 83 -4.90 -0.77 -9.73
N PRO A 84 -4.12 0.08 -9.00
CA PRO A 84 -4.43 1.52 -9.01
C PRO A 84 -4.39 2.06 -10.44
N VAL A 85 -5.51 2.64 -10.90
CA VAL A 85 -5.61 3.27 -12.23
C VAL A 85 -5.34 4.76 -12.10
N PHE A 86 -4.39 5.26 -12.90
CA PHE A 86 -4.10 6.68 -13.02
C PHE A 86 -4.20 7.09 -14.49
N LEU A 87 -5.13 7.98 -14.81
CA LEU A 87 -5.29 8.57 -16.13
C LEU A 87 -4.25 9.69 -16.34
N PRO A 88 -3.98 10.12 -17.59
CA PRO A 88 -3.06 11.21 -17.85
C PRO A 88 -3.38 12.50 -17.07
N GLU A 89 -4.66 12.84 -16.91
CA GLU A 89 -5.09 14.01 -16.13
C GLU A 89 -4.81 13.83 -14.63
N ASP A 90 -5.01 12.63 -14.07
CA ASP A 90 -4.71 12.35 -12.66
C ASP A 90 -3.22 12.56 -12.37
N ILE A 91 -2.35 12.11 -13.28
CA ILE A 91 -0.89 12.29 -13.18
C ILE A 91 -0.52 13.77 -13.27
N LYS A 92 -1.16 14.52 -14.17
CA LYS A 92 -0.94 15.96 -14.33
C LYS A 92 -1.34 16.72 -13.06
N LEU A 93 -2.55 16.50 -12.56
CA LEU A 93 -3.05 17.12 -11.32
C LEU A 93 -2.18 16.74 -10.12
N PHE A 94 -1.75 15.47 -10.04
CA PHE A 94 -0.83 15.05 -8.99
C PHE A 94 0.53 15.77 -9.09
N ALA A 95 1.07 15.95 -10.30
CA ALA A 95 2.31 16.69 -10.51
C ALA A 95 2.18 18.17 -10.09
N GLU A 96 1.07 18.83 -10.42
CA GLU A 96 0.76 20.20 -9.99
C GLU A 96 0.65 20.31 -8.46
N LEU A 97 0.03 19.32 -7.80
CA LEU A 97 0.00 19.24 -6.33
C LEU A 97 1.40 19.02 -5.73
N VAL A 98 2.21 18.19 -6.37
CA VAL A 98 3.60 17.97 -5.96
C VAL A 98 4.42 19.25 -6.09
N GLU A 99 4.24 20.04 -7.15
CA GLU A 99 4.94 21.31 -7.33
C GLU A 99 4.45 22.39 -6.37
N SER A 100 3.13 22.60 -6.25
CA SER A 100 2.56 23.60 -5.34
C SER A 100 2.91 23.37 -3.86
N ARG A 101 3.17 22.12 -3.47
CA ARG A 101 3.65 21.77 -2.12
C ARG A 101 5.17 21.75 -1.99
N ASN A 102 5.90 22.21 -3.00
CA ASN A 102 7.36 22.16 -3.05
C ASN A 102 7.87 20.74 -2.73
N LEU A 103 7.29 19.73 -3.38
CA LEU A 103 7.69 18.32 -3.30
C LEU A 103 8.30 17.81 -4.61
N ASN A 104 8.34 18.64 -5.66
CA ASN A 104 9.04 18.39 -6.91
C ASN A 104 10.58 18.51 -6.72
N GLU A 105 11.31 17.94 -7.68
CA GLU A 105 12.78 17.91 -7.72
C GLU A 105 13.25 17.96 -9.19
N HIS A 106 14.07 18.95 -9.56
CA HIS A 106 14.72 19.00 -10.89
C HIS A 106 15.94 18.07 -11.00
N GLY A 107 16.44 17.59 -9.87
CA GLY A 107 17.50 16.59 -9.77
C GLY A 107 17.40 15.86 -8.44
N LYS A 108 17.75 14.57 -8.42
CA LYS A 108 17.65 13.76 -7.19
C LYS A 108 18.69 14.21 -6.17
N ARG A 109 18.24 14.46 -4.94
CA ARG A 109 19.11 14.79 -3.81
C ARG A 109 19.40 13.54 -2.98
N LYS A 110 20.41 13.61 -2.10
CA LYS A 110 20.72 12.51 -1.16
C LYS A 110 19.57 12.26 -0.19
N GLY A 111 18.93 13.32 0.28
CA GLY A 111 17.80 13.26 1.22
C GLY A 111 16.53 12.69 0.59
N LYS A 112 15.67 12.11 1.44
CA LYS A 112 14.42 11.44 1.05
C LYS A 112 13.16 12.20 1.43
N GLU A 113 13.30 13.46 1.86
CA GLU A 113 12.21 14.28 2.38
C GLU A 113 11.15 14.52 1.31
N LYS A 114 11.58 14.78 0.07
CA LYS A 114 10.68 15.02 -1.06
C LYS A 114 9.85 13.78 -1.41
N ILE A 115 10.46 12.59 -1.46
CA ILE A 115 9.71 11.35 -1.70
C ILE A 115 8.83 10.98 -0.49
N ALA A 116 9.29 11.21 0.74
CA ALA A 116 8.50 11.05 1.95
C ALA A 116 7.24 11.93 1.93
N GLY A 117 7.38 13.19 1.50
CA GLY A 117 6.26 14.11 1.31
C GLY A 117 5.32 13.67 0.20
N ARG A 118 5.83 13.20 -0.94
CA ARG A 118 4.97 12.68 -2.04
C ARG A 118 4.15 11.46 -1.63
N ILE A 119 4.73 10.54 -0.83
CA ILE A 119 3.99 9.39 -0.30
C ILE A 119 2.88 9.84 0.65
N GLN A 120 3.17 10.82 1.53
CA GLN A 120 2.16 11.40 2.42
C GLN A 120 1.04 12.09 1.64
N LEU A 121 1.40 12.87 0.61
CA LEU A 121 0.44 13.54 -0.27
C LEU A 121 -0.46 12.53 -1.00
N LEU A 122 0.11 11.44 -1.54
CA LEU A 122 -0.69 10.41 -2.20
C LEU A 122 -1.68 9.75 -1.22
N HIS A 123 -1.27 9.47 0.02
CA HIS A 123 -2.18 8.98 1.04
C HIS A 123 -3.28 9.99 1.38
N GLU A 124 -2.96 11.28 1.46
CA GLU A 124 -3.94 12.35 1.69
C GLU A 124 -5.00 12.43 0.58
N ILE A 125 -4.58 12.28 -0.68
CA ILE A 125 -5.48 12.23 -1.84
C ILE A 125 -6.44 11.05 -1.70
N ILE A 126 -5.92 9.85 -1.44
CA ILE A 126 -6.73 8.64 -1.23
C ILE A 126 -7.70 8.84 -0.05
N ALA A 127 -7.21 9.33 1.09
CA ALA A 127 -8.02 9.54 2.29
C ALA A 127 -9.12 10.58 2.05
N THR A 128 -8.85 11.62 1.28
CA THR A 128 -9.82 12.65 0.91
C THR A 128 -10.91 12.06 0.01
N GLY A 129 -10.52 11.33 -1.03
CA GLY A 129 -11.47 10.65 -1.93
C GLY A 129 -12.36 9.66 -1.19
N LEU A 130 -11.78 8.78 -0.35
CA LEU A 130 -12.55 7.83 0.45
C LEU A 130 -13.54 8.50 1.41
N LYS A 131 -13.13 9.61 2.05
CA LYS A 131 -14.02 10.38 2.93
C LYS A 131 -15.12 11.10 2.15
N SER A 132 -14.83 11.57 0.94
CA SER A 132 -15.83 12.21 0.08
C SER A 132 -16.91 11.22 -0.33
N LEU A 133 -16.51 10.07 -0.87
CA LEU A 133 -17.42 9.03 -1.36
C LEU A 133 -18.22 8.34 -0.24
N LYS A 134 -17.73 8.32 1.00
CA LYS A 134 -18.46 7.74 2.14
C LYS A 134 -19.51 8.70 2.74
N LYS A 135 -19.41 9.99 2.45
CA LYS A 135 -20.38 10.99 2.94
C LYS A 135 -21.63 11.09 2.04
N GLU A 136 -21.60 10.45 0.89
CA GLU A 136 -22.75 10.21 0.01
C GLU A 136 -23.51 8.94 0.45
#